data_AF-A0A5C7QJH4-F1
#
_entry.id   AF-A0A5C7QJH4-F1
#
_cell.length_a   1.000
_cell.length_b   1.000
_cell.length_c   1.000
_cell.angle_alpha   90.00
_cell.angle_beta   90.00
_cell.angle_gamma   90.00
#
_symmetry.space_group_name_H-M   'P 1'
#
loop_
_entity.id
_entity.type
_entity.pdbx_description
1 polymer ?
#
loop_
_entity_poly.entity_id
_entity_poly.type
_entity_poly.pdbx_seq_one_letter_code
_entity_poly.pdbx_strand_id
1 'polypeptide(L)'
;MIVGLGSNDRPQDACWVTPLSYQEVRNQRGYRTHYRHEWTIHEVLIGTDENDLNTKIADHASDYANITGNVVLKHNDSSETEHKIVYANTINGFQTKVSYPGFFPGQWGQHTELLYLRYAVVQLTADVLNVESEIAYYHQSIRHNLGGVGFKCLEAFTGFPQVQFVKQQQKFVAIQSGQIIGVSGYITPPSSFWPVAMHGEDSWWTPETPKYNGRVRKMFYPYSWVYVHSSPAPLVGVPPANP
;
A
#
# COMPACT_ATOMS: atom_id res chain seq x y z
N MET A 1 -20.88 -20.86 -16.63
CA MET A 1 -20.47 -19.69 -15.84
C MET A 1 -19.66 -18.79 -16.76
N ILE A 2 -19.80 -17.48 -16.66
CA ILE A 2 -19.16 -16.50 -17.56
C ILE A 2 -18.14 -15.69 -16.76
N VAL A 3 -16.96 -15.43 -17.32
CA VAL A 3 -15.99 -14.48 -16.75
C VAL A 3 -16.10 -13.17 -17.53
N GLY A 4 -16.53 -12.11 -16.84
CA GLY A 4 -16.55 -10.75 -17.37
C GLY A 4 -15.26 -10.01 -17.02
N LEU A 5 -14.68 -9.34 -18.01
CA LEU A 5 -13.48 -8.50 -17.94
C LEU A 5 -13.83 -7.09 -18.43
N GLY A 6 -14.38 -6.27 -17.54
CA GLY A 6 -14.92 -4.96 -17.91
C GLY A 6 -16.12 -5.11 -18.85
N SER A 7 -15.97 -4.65 -20.09
CA SER A 7 -16.99 -4.80 -21.14
C SER A 7 -16.91 -6.11 -21.91
N ASN A 8 -15.84 -6.90 -21.72
CA ASN A 8 -15.59 -8.11 -22.51
C ASN A 8 -16.02 -9.33 -21.71
N ASP A 9 -17.01 -10.07 -22.21
CA ASP A 9 -17.49 -11.29 -21.58
C ASP A 9 -16.91 -12.52 -22.29
N ARG A 10 -16.41 -13.48 -21.51
CA ARG A 10 -15.97 -14.77 -22.04
C ARG A 10 -17.17 -15.69 -22.28
N PRO A 11 -17.23 -16.41 -23.41
CA PRO A 11 -18.35 -17.28 -23.72
C PRO A 11 -18.55 -18.35 -22.63
N GLN A 12 -19.81 -18.72 -22.43
CA GLN A 12 -20.19 -19.82 -21.56
C GLN A 12 -19.50 -21.13 -22.02
N ASP A 13 -19.08 -21.95 -21.05
CA ASP A 13 -18.45 -23.28 -21.24
C ASP A 13 -17.04 -23.30 -21.86
N ALA A 14 -16.46 -22.12 -22.12
CA ALA A 14 -15.07 -21.97 -22.55
C ALA A 14 -14.11 -21.62 -21.40
N CYS A 15 -14.63 -21.33 -20.20
CA CYS A 15 -13.81 -20.94 -19.05
C CYS A 15 -14.32 -21.49 -17.71
N TRP A 16 -13.39 -21.77 -16.79
CA TRP A 16 -13.70 -22.04 -15.38
C TRP A 16 -12.65 -21.41 -14.46
N VAL A 17 -13.04 -21.11 -13.22
CA VAL A 17 -12.17 -20.48 -12.23
C VAL A 17 -11.84 -21.48 -11.12
N THR A 18 -10.55 -21.61 -10.79
CA THR A 18 -10.03 -22.43 -9.68
C THR A 18 -9.29 -21.54 -8.68
N PRO A 19 -9.02 -22.08 -7.47
CA PRO A 19 -9.42 -21.48 -6.20
C PRO A 19 -9.23 -19.97 -6.12
N LEU A 20 -10.32 -19.29 -5.77
CA LEU A 20 -10.32 -17.89 -5.39
C LEU A 20 -9.60 -17.76 -4.05
N SER A 21 -8.40 -17.19 -4.04
CA SER A 21 -7.65 -16.95 -2.81
C SER A 21 -7.88 -15.52 -2.33
N TYR A 22 -8.03 -15.38 -1.02
CA TYR A 22 -8.17 -14.11 -0.32
C TYR A 22 -7.14 -14.07 0.79
N GLN A 23 -6.15 -13.19 0.66
CA GLN A 23 -5.11 -13.02 1.67
C GLN A 23 -5.18 -11.63 2.28
N GLU A 24 -5.22 -11.56 3.61
CA GLU A 24 -5.08 -10.30 4.33
C GLU A 24 -3.62 -9.82 4.30
N VAL A 25 -3.42 -8.56 3.93
CA VAL A 25 -2.12 -7.90 4.04
C VAL A 25 -2.17 -6.88 5.17
N ARG A 26 -1.34 -7.10 6.19
CA ARG A 26 -1.30 -6.30 7.42
C ARG A 26 -0.12 -5.33 7.41
N ASN A 27 -0.30 -4.17 8.03
CA ASN A 27 0.79 -3.22 8.27
C ASN A 27 1.69 -3.71 9.43
N GLN A 28 2.76 -2.96 9.70
CA GLN A 28 3.67 -3.23 10.83
C GLN A 28 2.97 -3.24 12.20
N ARG A 29 1.81 -2.59 12.32
CA ARG A 29 0.99 -2.55 13.55
C ARG A 29 0.02 -3.74 13.64
N GLY A 30 -0.04 -4.61 12.63
CA GLY A 30 -0.93 -5.77 12.59
C GLY A 30 -2.35 -5.48 12.09
N TYR A 31 -2.67 -4.24 11.71
CA TYR A 31 -3.96 -3.88 11.11
C TYR A 31 -3.99 -4.23 9.63
N ARG A 32 -5.15 -4.70 9.15
CA ARG A 32 -5.33 -4.95 7.72
C ARG A 32 -5.31 -3.65 6.92
N THR A 33 -4.58 -3.68 5.81
CA THR A 33 -4.45 -2.54 4.87
C THR A 33 -5.19 -2.80 3.56
N HIS A 34 -5.15 -4.03 3.08
CA HIS A 34 -5.82 -4.48 1.87
C HIS A 34 -5.96 -6.00 1.87
N TYR A 35 -6.81 -6.49 0.98
CA TYR A 35 -6.84 -7.90 0.61
C TYR A 35 -6.11 -8.10 -0.71
N ARG A 36 -5.37 -9.20 -0.83
CA ARG A 36 -4.93 -9.72 -2.11
C ARG A 36 -5.94 -10.75 -2.59
N HIS A 37 -6.55 -10.48 -3.74
CA HIS A 37 -7.40 -11.42 -4.46
C HIS A 37 -6.56 -12.10 -5.55
N GLU A 38 -6.63 -13.42 -5.63
CA GLU A 38 -6.03 -14.18 -6.72
C GLU A 38 -7.04 -15.13 -7.35
N TRP A 39 -7.14 -15.06 -8.66
CA TRP A 39 -8.03 -15.88 -9.48
C TRP A 39 -7.16 -16.67 -10.45
N THR A 40 -7.42 -17.97 -10.55
CA THR A 40 -6.86 -18.78 -11.64
C THR A 40 -7.98 -19.13 -12.59
N ILE A 41 -7.95 -18.53 -13.77
CA ILE A 41 -8.94 -18.73 -14.82
C ILE A 41 -8.34 -19.69 -15.84
N HIS A 42 -9.07 -20.74 -16.16
CA HIS A 42 -8.72 -21.70 -17.18
C HIS A 42 -9.64 -21.50 -18.35
N GLU A 43 -9.10 -21.36 -19.56
CA GLU A 43 -9.86 -21.08 -20.76
C GLU A 43 -9.46 -22.00 -21.91
N VAL A 44 -10.42 -22.27 -22.80
CA VAL A 44 -10.21 -22.97 -24.07
C VAL A 44 -10.61 -22.04 -25.20
N LEU A 45 -9.63 -21.66 -26.03
CA LEU A 45 -9.83 -20.88 -27.24
C LEU A 45 -10.09 -21.84 -28.39
N ILE A 46 -11.15 -21.62 -29.17
CA ILE A 46 -11.50 -22.47 -30.31
C ILE A 46 -11.55 -21.61 -31.57
N GLY A 47 -10.80 -22.00 -32.59
CA GLY A 47 -10.77 -21.37 -33.91
C GLY A 47 -11.38 -22.28 -35.00
N THR A 48 -11.89 -21.68 -36.07
CA THR A 48 -12.35 -22.44 -37.25
C THR A 48 -11.20 -22.93 -38.12
N ASP A 49 -10.05 -22.27 -38.02
CA ASP A 49 -8.77 -22.61 -38.64
C ASP A 49 -7.61 -22.00 -37.83
N GLU A 50 -6.38 -22.22 -38.27
CA GLU A 50 -5.16 -21.73 -37.61
C GLU A 50 -5.08 -20.19 -37.56
N ASN A 51 -5.54 -19.49 -38.60
CA ASN A 51 -5.50 -18.02 -38.62
C ASN A 51 -6.53 -17.41 -37.66
N ASP A 52 -7.73 -17.97 -37.61
CA ASP A 52 -8.76 -17.58 -36.64
C ASP A 52 -8.29 -17.86 -35.21
N LEU A 53 -7.67 -19.02 -34.96
CA LEU A 53 -7.12 -19.33 -33.64
C LEU A 53 -5.99 -18.37 -33.24
N ASN A 54 -5.06 -18.05 -34.14
CA ASN A 54 -4.00 -17.08 -33.88
C ASN A 54 -4.54 -15.67 -33.57
N THR A 55 -5.59 -15.25 -34.29
CA THR A 55 -6.29 -13.98 -34.02
C THR A 55 -6.89 -14.00 -32.61
N LYS A 56 -7.60 -15.09 -32.26
CA LYS A 56 -8.19 -15.26 -30.92
C LYS A 56 -7.15 -15.30 -29.80
N ILE A 57 -5.97 -15.90 -30.02
CA ILE A 57 -4.86 -15.89 -29.06
C ILE A 57 -4.33 -14.47 -28.85
N ALA A 58 -4.17 -13.70 -29.93
CA ALA A 58 -3.73 -12.30 -29.87
C ALA A 58 -4.74 -11.41 -29.14
N ASP A 59 -6.03 -11.55 -29.48
CA ASP A 59 -7.12 -10.82 -28.83
C ASP A 59 -7.22 -11.19 -27.35
N HIS A 60 -7.13 -12.48 -27.01
CA HIS A 60 -7.11 -12.97 -25.63
C HIS A 60 -5.95 -12.36 -24.83
N ALA A 61 -4.74 -12.30 -25.40
CA ALA A 61 -3.60 -11.67 -24.74
C ALA A 61 -3.81 -10.15 -24.55
N SER A 62 -4.42 -9.47 -25.53
CA SER A 62 -4.73 -8.04 -25.48
C SER A 62 -5.76 -7.70 -24.40
N ASP A 63 -6.83 -8.49 -24.29
CA ASP A 63 -7.89 -8.34 -23.28
C ASP A 63 -7.31 -8.36 -21.86
N TYR A 64 -6.44 -9.34 -21.58
CA TYR A 64 -5.84 -9.49 -20.26
C TYR A 64 -4.73 -8.47 -20.00
N ALA A 65 -4.05 -7.96 -21.04
CA ALA A 65 -3.07 -6.88 -20.88
C ALA A 65 -3.72 -5.54 -20.48
N ASN A 66 -4.98 -5.31 -20.87
CA ASN A 66 -5.67 -4.04 -20.71
C ASN A 66 -7.07 -4.20 -20.11
N ILE A 67 -7.18 -4.76 -18.91
CA ILE A 67 -8.47 -4.81 -18.20
C ILE A 67 -8.87 -3.40 -17.77
N THR A 68 -9.89 -2.83 -18.42
CA THR A 68 -10.38 -1.46 -18.18
C THR A 68 -11.65 -1.37 -17.32
N GLY A 69 -12.07 -2.45 -16.68
CA GLY A 69 -13.28 -2.48 -15.86
C GLY A 69 -13.26 -3.57 -14.79
N ASN A 70 -14.42 -3.84 -14.18
CA ASN A 70 -14.53 -4.85 -13.12
C ASN A 70 -14.29 -6.26 -13.66
N VAL A 71 -13.71 -7.13 -12.85
CA VAL A 71 -13.62 -8.55 -13.15
C VAL A 71 -14.70 -9.24 -12.34
N VAL A 72 -15.65 -9.89 -13.01
CA VAL A 72 -16.87 -10.42 -12.38
C VAL A 72 -17.12 -11.84 -12.87
N LEU A 73 -17.42 -12.73 -11.94
CA LEU A 73 -17.98 -14.02 -12.28
C LEU A 73 -19.49 -13.86 -12.44
N LYS A 74 -20.01 -14.23 -13.60
CA LYS A 74 -21.43 -14.12 -13.96
C LYS A 74 -22.09 -15.48 -14.03
N HIS A 75 -23.37 -15.52 -13.70
CA HIS A 75 -24.25 -16.65 -13.96
C HIS A 75 -24.45 -16.85 -15.47
N ASN A 76 -25.04 -17.99 -15.86
CA ASN A 76 -25.27 -18.31 -17.28
C ASN A 76 -26.29 -17.35 -17.95
N ASP A 77 -27.13 -16.69 -17.16
CA ASP A 77 -28.06 -15.65 -17.60
C ASP A 77 -27.42 -14.25 -17.67
N SER A 78 -26.08 -14.17 -17.56
CA SER A 78 -25.28 -12.93 -17.51
C SER A 78 -25.47 -12.07 -16.26
N SER A 79 -26.27 -12.49 -15.29
CA SER A 79 -26.36 -11.77 -14.01
C SER A 79 -25.06 -11.88 -13.21
N GLU A 80 -24.68 -10.81 -12.49
CA GLU A 80 -23.45 -10.79 -11.68
C GLU A 80 -23.59 -11.67 -10.43
N THR A 81 -22.55 -12.44 -10.11
CA THR A 81 -22.41 -13.08 -8.79
C THR A 81 -21.74 -12.12 -7.79
N GLU A 82 -21.67 -12.51 -6.52
CA GLU A 82 -20.90 -11.78 -5.50
C GLU A 82 -19.38 -11.88 -5.73
N HIS A 83 -18.91 -12.84 -6.52
CA HIS A 83 -17.50 -12.98 -6.85
C HIS A 83 -17.09 -11.93 -7.88
N LYS A 84 -16.68 -10.76 -7.38
CA LYS A 84 -16.18 -9.67 -8.21
C LYS A 84 -15.01 -8.93 -7.60
N ILE A 85 -14.16 -8.43 -8.48
CA ILE A 85 -13.12 -7.46 -8.15
C ILE A 85 -13.47 -6.16 -8.86
N VAL A 86 -13.77 -5.14 -8.07
CA VAL A 86 -14.12 -3.80 -8.56
C VAL A 86 -12.84 -3.04 -8.85
N TYR A 87 -12.61 -2.64 -10.12
CA TYR A 87 -11.38 -1.97 -10.55
C TYR A 87 -11.09 -0.71 -9.73
N ALA A 88 -12.14 0.09 -9.47
CA ALA A 88 -12.04 1.32 -8.67
C ALA A 88 -11.62 1.10 -7.21
N ASN A 89 -11.69 -0.12 -6.68
CA ASN A 89 -11.25 -0.45 -5.32
C ASN A 89 -9.85 -1.07 -5.30
N THR A 90 -9.27 -1.34 -6.47
CA THR A 90 -7.91 -1.87 -6.56
C THR A 90 -6.87 -0.76 -6.36
N ILE A 91 -5.75 -1.10 -5.74
CA ILE A 91 -4.62 -0.20 -5.52
C ILE A 91 -3.81 -0.05 -6.83
N ASN A 92 -3.61 -1.16 -7.53
CA ASN A 92 -2.73 -1.27 -8.69
C ASN A 92 -3.39 -1.70 -9.99
N GLY A 93 -4.73 -1.73 -10.02
CA GLY A 93 -5.43 -2.43 -11.08
C GLY A 93 -5.22 -3.95 -10.94
N PHE A 94 -5.31 -4.62 -12.09
CA PHE A 94 -5.11 -6.05 -12.21
C PHE A 94 -3.67 -6.36 -12.65
N GLN A 95 -3.08 -7.35 -12.02
CA GLN A 95 -1.85 -7.99 -12.47
C GLN A 95 -2.25 -9.32 -13.09
N THR A 96 -1.98 -9.49 -14.39
CA THR A 96 -2.36 -10.68 -15.12
C THR A 96 -1.13 -11.39 -15.64
N LYS A 97 -1.09 -12.70 -15.47
CA LYS A 97 -0.14 -13.57 -16.14
C LYS A 97 -0.91 -14.58 -16.97
N VAL A 98 -0.86 -14.41 -18.29
CA VAL A 98 -1.41 -15.36 -19.25
C VAL A 98 -0.34 -16.40 -19.57
N SER A 99 -0.66 -17.67 -19.41
CA SER A 99 0.19 -18.80 -19.78
C SER A 99 -0.58 -19.71 -20.73
N TYR A 100 0.10 -20.24 -21.74
CA TYR A 100 -0.46 -21.22 -22.65
C TYR A 100 0.27 -22.55 -22.47
N PRO A 101 0.02 -23.28 -21.36
CA PRO A 101 0.71 -24.53 -21.11
C PRO A 101 0.32 -25.52 -22.21
N GLY A 102 1.30 -26.11 -22.88
CA GLY A 102 1.02 -27.25 -23.75
C GLY A 102 0.54 -28.42 -22.91
N PHE A 103 -0.52 -29.13 -23.31
CA PHE A 103 -0.97 -30.32 -22.59
C PHE A 103 -1.10 -31.57 -23.49
N PHE A 104 -0.62 -32.69 -22.91
CA PHE A 104 -0.49 -34.09 -23.35
C PHE A 104 0.76 -34.52 -24.15
N PRO A 105 1.51 -35.54 -23.66
CA PRO A 105 2.52 -36.25 -24.45
C PRO A 105 1.82 -37.22 -25.41
N GLY A 106 1.62 -36.77 -26.65
CA GLY A 106 1.29 -37.66 -27.76
C GLY A 106 2.56 -38.22 -28.39
N GLN A 107 2.52 -39.46 -28.88
CA GLN A 107 3.63 -40.19 -29.52
C GLN A 107 4.24 -39.47 -30.75
N TRP A 108 3.65 -38.34 -31.19
CA TRP A 108 4.09 -37.47 -32.29
C TRP A 108 3.86 -35.96 -32.03
N GLY A 109 3.81 -35.52 -30.76
CA GLY A 109 3.85 -34.13 -30.29
C GLY A 109 3.28 -32.99 -31.17
N GLN A 110 2.13 -32.43 -30.77
CA GLN A 110 1.65 -31.05 -31.05
C GLN A 110 0.94 -30.68 -32.37
N HIS A 111 0.19 -31.57 -33.04
CA HIS A 111 -0.47 -31.18 -34.30
C HIS A 111 -1.91 -30.63 -34.22
N THR A 112 -2.61 -30.67 -33.07
CA THR A 112 -4.01 -30.20 -32.99
C THR A 112 -4.24 -28.94 -32.15
N GLU A 113 -3.32 -28.57 -31.26
CA GLU A 113 -3.51 -27.45 -30.30
C GLU A 113 -3.21 -26.05 -30.89
N LEU A 114 -2.85 -25.98 -32.16
CA LEU A 114 -2.72 -24.73 -32.93
C LEU A 114 -3.56 -24.75 -34.20
N LEU A 115 -4.22 -25.87 -34.49
CA LEU A 115 -5.03 -26.00 -35.69
C LEU A 115 -6.45 -25.47 -35.46
N TYR A 116 -7.08 -25.81 -34.32
CA TYR A 116 -8.45 -25.39 -34.00
C TYR A 116 -8.72 -25.10 -32.52
N LEU A 117 -7.81 -25.42 -31.60
CA LEU A 117 -8.08 -25.31 -30.17
C LEU A 117 -6.81 -24.98 -29.40
N ARG A 118 -6.84 -24.03 -28.45
CA ARG A 118 -5.71 -23.70 -27.57
C ARG A 118 -6.16 -23.61 -26.11
N TYR A 119 -5.39 -24.22 -25.20
CA TYR A 119 -5.64 -24.07 -23.77
C TYR A 119 -4.85 -22.91 -23.16
N ALA A 120 -5.51 -22.12 -22.32
CA ALA A 120 -4.93 -20.97 -21.64
C ALA A 120 -5.20 -21.04 -20.13
N VAL A 121 -4.23 -20.57 -19.35
CA VAL A 121 -4.35 -20.38 -17.91
C VAL A 121 -3.96 -18.95 -17.60
N VAL A 122 -4.87 -18.21 -16.99
CA VAL A 122 -4.68 -16.83 -16.59
C VAL A 122 -4.68 -16.73 -15.08
N GLN A 123 -3.57 -16.23 -14.53
CA GLN A 123 -3.50 -15.85 -13.13
C GLN A 123 -3.76 -14.36 -13.03
N LEU A 124 -4.82 -13.99 -12.34
CA LEU A 124 -5.21 -12.61 -12.11
C LEU A 124 -5.10 -12.29 -10.63
N THR A 125 -4.28 -11.30 -10.31
CA THR A 125 -4.04 -10.83 -8.94
C THR A 125 -4.43 -9.36 -8.84
N ALA A 126 -5.13 -9.00 -7.76
CA ALA A 126 -5.46 -7.62 -7.46
C ALA A 126 -5.39 -7.36 -5.96
N ASP A 127 -4.76 -6.24 -5.59
CA ASP A 127 -4.76 -5.74 -4.22
C ASP A 127 -5.94 -4.77 -4.04
N VAL A 128 -6.96 -5.19 -3.29
CA VAL A 128 -8.21 -4.45 -3.04
C VAL A 128 -8.13 -3.73 -1.71
N LEU A 129 -8.32 -2.41 -1.72
CA LEU A 129 -8.23 -1.56 -0.54
C LEU A 129 -9.27 -1.99 0.50
N ASN A 130 -8.81 -2.34 1.70
CA ASN A 130 -9.66 -2.63 2.85
C ASN A 130 -8.88 -2.29 4.12
N VAL A 131 -9.03 -1.04 4.52
CA VAL A 131 -8.20 -0.41 5.55
C VAL A 131 -8.95 -0.48 6.88
N GLU A 132 -8.41 -1.22 7.84
CA GLU A 132 -8.94 -1.25 9.22
C GLU A 132 -8.52 0.00 10.01
N SER A 133 -7.36 0.58 9.67
CA SER A 133 -6.85 1.81 10.27
C SER A 133 -6.23 2.69 9.21
N GLU A 134 -6.65 3.95 9.16
CA GLU A 134 -6.09 4.95 8.25
C GLU A 134 -4.62 5.29 8.57
N ILE A 135 -4.04 4.71 9.62
CA ILE A 135 -2.66 4.94 10.04
C ILE A 135 -1.81 3.70 9.74
N ALA A 136 -1.00 3.79 8.68
CA ALA A 136 -0.05 2.74 8.30
C ALA A 136 1.17 2.68 9.23
N TYR A 137 1.64 3.84 9.68
CA TYR A 137 2.82 3.99 10.52
C TYR A 137 2.63 5.18 11.44
N TYR A 138 3.12 5.04 12.66
CA TYR A 138 3.14 6.10 13.65
C TYR A 138 4.38 5.97 14.53
N HIS A 139 5.08 7.07 14.71
CA HIS A 139 6.18 7.18 15.65
C HIS A 139 6.17 8.57 16.27
N GLN A 140 6.28 8.63 17.60
CA GLN A 140 6.44 9.87 18.34
C GLN A 140 7.57 9.72 19.36
N SER A 141 8.37 10.76 19.49
CA SER A 141 9.40 10.91 20.51
C SER A 141 9.22 12.23 21.24
N ILE A 142 9.63 12.25 22.52
CA ILE A 142 9.72 13.48 23.30
C ILE A 142 11.13 13.54 23.88
N ARG A 143 11.87 14.59 23.53
CA ARG A 143 13.18 14.88 24.09
C ARG A 143 13.04 15.95 25.15
N HIS A 144 13.57 15.70 26.34
CA HIS A 144 13.55 16.63 27.45
C HIS A 144 14.95 17.19 27.73
N ASN A 145 15.03 18.49 27.94
CA ASN A 145 16.08 19.15 28.68
C ASN A 145 15.49 19.59 30.02
N LEU A 146 15.98 18.98 31.09
CA LEU A 146 15.53 19.20 32.46
C LEU A 146 16.01 20.54 33.05
N GLY A 147 16.57 21.42 32.22
CA GLY A 147 17.15 22.68 32.67
C GLY A 147 18.40 22.44 33.51
N GLY A 148 18.51 23.20 34.61
CA GLY A 148 19.64 23.11 35.54
C GLY A 148 20.63 24.27 35.39
N VAL A 149 21.77 24.17 36.07
CA VAL A 149 22.77 25.23 36.08
C VAL A 149 23.51 25.24 34.75
N GLY A 150 23.49 26.38 34.06
CA GLY A 150 24.27 26.54 32.84
C GLY A 150 25.72 26.76 33.21
N PHE A 151 26.63 25.91 32.71
CA PHE A 151 28.06 26.12 32.82
C PHE A 151 28.74 26.04 31.45
N LYS A 152 29.89 26.70 31.33
CA LYS A 152 30.81 26.58 30.20
C LYS A 152 32.17 26.14 30.72
N CYS A 153 32.81 25.25 29.98
CA CYS A 153 34.20 24.88 30.23
C CYS A 153 35.08 25.78 29.36
N LEU A 154 35.94 26.59 29.97
CA LEU A 154 36.90 27.43 29.27
C LEU A 154 38.24 26.73 29.21
N GLU A 155 38.76 26.57 27.99
CA GLU A 155 40.10 26.06 27.78
C GLU A 155 41.12 27.05 28.33
N ALA A 156 42.06 26.54 29.13
CA ALA A 156 43.16 27.34 29.66
C ALA A 156 44.34 27.28 28.69
N PHE A 157 45.09 28.38 28.57
CA PHE A 157 46.34 28.41 27.80
C PHE A 157 47.36 27.37 28.30
N THR A 158 47.34 27.09 29.60
CA THR A 158 48.09 26.01 30.26
C THR A 158 47.27 25.45 31.44
N GLY A 159 47.35 24.14 31.67
CA GLY A 159 46.62 23.47 32.76
C GLY A 159 45.24 22.93 32.37
N PHE A 160 44.45 22.51 33.37
CA PHE A 160 43.12 21.95 33.14
C PHE A 160 42.09 23.06 32.80
N PRO A 161 41.11 22.77 31.92
CA PRO A 161 39.98 23.66 31.67
C PRO A 161 39.24 24.05 32.96
N GLN A 162 38.76 25.30 33.04
CA GLN A 162 37.99 25.80 34.17
C GLN A 162 36.49 25.85 33.86
N VAL A 163 35.66 25.40 34.82
CA VAL A 163 34.20 25.46 34.72
C VAL A 163 33.71 26.80 35.26
N GLN A 164 32.98 27.56 34.44
CA GLN A 164 32.30 28.80 34.84
C GLN A 164 30.78 28.69 34.71
N PHE A 165 30.07 29.09 35.76
CA PHE A 165 28.61 29.19 35.73
C PHE A 165 28.17 30.42 34.94
N VAL A 166 27.38 30.21 33.89
CA VAL A 166 26.83 31.26 33.02
C VAL A 166 25.35 31.56 33.32
N LYS A 167 24.62 30.62 33.95
CA LYS A 167 23.21 30.81 34.35
C LYS A 167 22.92 30.03 35.62
N GLN A 168 22.26 30.67 36.60
CA GLN A 168 21.83 30.00 37.83
C GLN A 168 20.79 28.91 37.56
N GLN A 169 19.86 29.15 36.63
CA GLN A 169 18.89 28.16 36.20
C GLN A 169 18.50 28.36 34.73
N GLN A 170 18.57 27.31 33.94
CA GLN A 170 18.10 27.28 32.57
C GLN A 170 16.62 26.91 32.52
N LYS A 171 15.92 27.45 31.51
CA LYS A 171 14.54 27.05 31.19
C LYS A 171 14.49 25.55 30.86
N PHE A 172 13.39 24.91 31.23
CA PHE A 172 13.07 23.57 30.77
C PHE A 172 12.70 23.65 29.29
N VAL A 173 13.22 22.72 28.48
CA VAL A 173 12.92 22.63 27.06
C VAL A 173 12.44 21.23 26.76
N ALA A 174 11.36 21.10 25.99
CA ALA A 174 10.92 19.82 25.47
C ALA A 174 10.72 19.94 23.96
N ILE A 175 11.10 18.90 23.22
CA ILE A 175 10.84 18.79 21.79
C ILE A 175 10.01 17.54 21.59
N GLN A 176 8.74 17.72 21.23
CA GLN A 176 7.86 16.64 20.79
C GLN A 176 7.98 16.55 19.28
N SER A 177 8.34 15.39 18.75
CA SER A 177 8.46 15.20 17.30
C SER A 177 7.99 13.82 16.90
N GLY A 178 7.59 13.68 15.65
CA GLY A 178 7.14 12.38 15.16
C GLY A 178 6.86 12.37 13.68
N GLN A 179 6.43 11.19 13.24
CA GLN A 179 6.03 10.91 11.87
C GLN A 179 4.81 9.99 11.88
N ILE A 180 3.87 10.27 10.99
CA ILE A 180 2.68 9.48 10.74
C ILE A 180 2.56 9.24 9.24
N ILE A 181 2.13 8.06 8.84
CA ILE A 181 1.82 7.74 7.45
C ILE A 181 0.35 7.38 7.37
N GLY A 182 -0.42 8.26 6.75
CA GLY A 182 -1.83 8.01 6.45
C GLY A 182 -2.00 7.07 5.27
N VAL A 183 -3.07 6.28 5.30
CA VAL A 183 -3.56 5.49 4.16
C VAL A 183 -4.67 6.26 3.50
N SER A 184 -4.56 6.50 2.19
CA SER A 184 -5.52 7.25 1.36
C SER A 184 -5.63 8.78 1.58
N GLY A 185 -5.01 9.32 2.62
CA GLY A 185 -4.91 10.78 2.84
C GLY A 185 -3.93 11.17 3.94
N TYR A 186 -3.63 12.45 4.06
CA TYR A 186 -2.84 12.97 5.17
C TYR A 186 -3.67 12.92 6.46
N ILE A 187 -3.06 12.41 7.54
CA ILE A 187 -3.67 12.38 8.87
C ILE A 187 -3.17 13.58 9.67
N THR A 188 -4.08 14.23 10.38
CA THR A 188 -3.74 15.34 11.28
C THR A 188 -2.75 14.86 12.35
N PRO A 189 -1.64 15.57 12.58
CA PRO A 189 -0.68 15.20 13.61
C PRO A 189 -1.32 15.29 15.01
N PRO A 190 -0.83 14.51 15.99
CA PRO A 190 -1.28 14.62 17.37
C PRO A 190 -1.12 16.04 17.91
N SER A 191 -2.01 16.46 18.82
CA SER A 191 -1.86 17.75 19.48
C SER A 191 -0.57 17.81 20.32
N SER A 192 -0.07 19.03 20.53
CA SER A 192 1.00 19.26 21.49
C SER A 192 0.59 18.85 22.91
N PHE A 193 1.54 18.26 23.65
CA PHE A 193 1.38 17.95 25.07
C PHE A 193 1.32 19.21 25.96
N TRP A 194 1.94 20.31 25.52
CA TRP A 194 2.02 21.56 26.27
C TRP A 194 1.70 22.76 25.37
N PRO A 195 0.43 22.92 24.96
CA PRO A 195 0.05 23.96 24.01
C PRO A 195 0.39 25.37 24.51
N VAL A 196 0.28 25.62 25.82
CA VAL A 196 0.59 26.93 26.45
C VAL A 196 2.09 27.25 26.45
N ALA A 197 2.96 26.24 26.41
CA ALA A 197 4.42 26.41 26.46
C ALA A 197 5.08 26.29 25.07
N MET A 198 4.28 26.18 24.00
CA MET A 198 4.74 25.97 22.63
C MET A 198 5.26 27.27 21.99
N HIS A 199 6.41 27.18 21.34
CA HIS A 199 6.95 28.23 20.48
C HIS A 199 6.43 28.04 19.07
N GLY A 200 5.47 28.86 18.66
CA GLY A 200 4.84 28.74 17.33
C GLY A 200 5.84 28.92 16.18
N GLU A 201 6.85 29.77 16.34
CA GLU A 201 7.87 30.04 15.30
C GLU A 201 8.86 28.88 15.14
N ASP A 202 9.13 28.13 16.22
CA ASP A 202 10.03 26.97 16.23
C ASP A 202 9.27 25.65 16.05
N SER A 203 7.96 25.69 15.82
CA SER A 203 7.11 24.51 15.68
C SER A 203 6.55 24.45 14.27
N TRP A 204 6.63 23.29 13.63
CA TRP A 204 6.17 23.12 12.27
C TRP A 204 5.65 21.72 12.01
N TRP A 205 4.92 21.62 10.91
CA TRP A 205 4.43 20.39 10.35
C TRP A 205 4.77 20.34 8.88
N THR A 206 5.14 19.16 8.40
CA THR A 206 5.63 18.95 7.05
C THR A 206 4.87 17.80 6.40
N PRO A 207 3.91 18.09 5.51
CA PRO A 207 3.34 17.07 4.66
C PRO A 207 4.40 16.69 3.60
N GLU A 208 4.77 15.42 3.54
CA GLU A 208 5.71 14.92 2.53
C GLU A 208 4.96 14.45 1.28
N THR A 209 5.64 14.39 0.14
CA THR A 209 5.05 13.89 -1.11
C THR A 209 4.43 12.50 -0.90
N PRO A 210 3.16 12.28 -1.30
CA PRO A 210 2.54 10.98 -1.16
C PRO A 210 3.29 9.91 -1.95
N LYS A 211 3.47 8.75 -1.33
CA LYS A 211 4.12 7.60 -1.95
C LYS A 211 3.08 6.73 -2.63
N TYR A 212 3.41 6.33 -3.86
CA TYR A 212 2.64 5.36 -4.60
C TYR A 212 2.79 3.98 -3.96
N ASN A 213 1.70 3.25 -3.88
CA ASN A 213 1.77 1.81 -3.75
C ASN A 213 1.37 1.25 -5.12
N GLY A 214 2.37 0.75 -5.85
CA GLY A 214 2.36 0.35 -7.26
C GLY A 214 2.00 1.44 -8.28
N ARG A 215 1.14 1.17 -9.28
CA ARG A 215 1.17 1.86 -10.59
C ARG A 215 0.33 3.15 -10.67
N VAL A 216 -0.79 3.25 -9.96
CA VAL A 216 -1.80 4.30 -10.24
C VAL A 216 -2.16 5.14 -9.02
N ARG A 217 -2.18 4.57 -7.81
CA ARG A 217 -2.70 5.27 -6.62
C ARG A 217 -1.61 5.68 -5.63
N LYS A 218 -1.66 6.96 -5.24
CA LYS A 218 -1.00 7.47 -4.04
C LYS A 218 -1.71 6.86 -2.83
N MET A 219 -1.02 5.99 -2.11
CA MET A 219 -1.62 5.25 -1.01
C MET A 219 -1.11 5.73 0.34
N PHE A 220 0.16 6.11 0.42
CA PHE A 220 0.79 6.50 1.66
C PHE A 220 1.07 7.99 1.67
N TYR A 221 0.64 8.67 2.72
CA TYR A 221 0.74 10.13 2.86
C TYR A 221 1.59 10.42 4.10
N PRO A 222 2.92 10.50 3.97
CA PRO A 222 3.79 10.73 5.10
C PRO A 222 3.66 12.17 5.57
N TYR A 223 3.67 12.35 6.89
CA TYR A 223 3.51 13.63 7.54
C TYR A 223 4.40 13.63 8.78
N SER A 224 5.23 14.64 8.95
CA SER A 224 6.08 14.80 10.14
C SER A 224 5.74 16.10 10.87
N TRP A 225 6.01 16.12 12.18
CA TRP A 225 5.79 17.29 13.02
C TRP A 225 6.91 17.47 14.04
N VAL A 226 7.12 18.72 14.42
CA VAL A 226 8.00 19.14 15.50
C VAL A 226 7.30 20.24 16.29
N TYR A 227 7.16 20.04 17.59
CA TYR A 227 6.70 21.05 18.55
C TYR A 227 7.81 21.34 19.54
N VAL A 228 8.21 22.60 19.61
CA VAL A 228 9.24 23.08 20.53
C VAL A 228 8.58 23.80 21.68
N HIS A 229 8.96 23.41 22.91
CA HIS A 229 8.39 23.95 24.13
C HIS A 229 9.46 24.54 25.03
N SER A 230 9.12 25.61 25.75
CA SER A 230 9.92 25.99 26.91
C SER A 230 9.09 26.52 28.06
N SER A 231 9.49 26.18 29.29
CA SER A 231 8.77 26.56 30.50
C SER A 231 9.74 26.87 31.65
N PRO A 232 9.35 27.73 32.61
CA PRO A 232 10.05 27.86 33.88
C PRO A 232 9.87 26.63 34.80
N ALA A 233 8.93 25.73 34.51
CA ALA A 233 8.64 24.52 35.27
C ALA A 233 8.94 23.25 34.44
N PRO A 234 9.16 22.09 35.08
CA PRO A 234 9.40 20.82 34.38
C PRO A 234 8.32 20.48 33.36
N LEU A 235 8.75 20.12 32.15
CA LEU A 235 7.90 19.60 31.08
C LEU A 235 8.05 18.07 31.08
N VAL A 236 7.13 17.35 31.75
CA VAL A 236 7.18 15.88 31.87
C VAL A 236 6.08 15.26 31.02
N GLY A 237 6.45 14.48 30.01
CA GLY A 237 5.52 13.88 29.06
C GLY A 237 6.05 12.54 28.57
N VAL A 238 5.14 11.60 28.35
CA VAL A 238 5.48 10.28 27.79
C VAL A 238 4.68 10.12 26.50
N PRO A 239 5.32 9.74 25.38
CA PRO A 239 4.60 9.44 24.15
C PRO A 239 3.52 8.38 24.40
N PRO A 240 2.30 8.54 23.86
CA PRO A 240 1.26 7.55 24.06
C PRO A 240 1.58 6.29 23.25
N ALA A 241 1.13 5.13 23.74
CA ALA A 241 1.36 3.85 23.05
C ALA A 241 0.64 3.77 21.69
N ASN A 242 -0.44 4.54 21.51
CA ASN A 242 -1.15 4.72 20.26
C ASN A 242 -1.52 6.21 20.08
N PRO A 243 -1.56 6.71 18.83
CA PRO A 243 -2.06 8.04 18.52
C PRO A 243 -3.53 8.21 18.89
#